data_AF-A0A523NJB5-F1
#
_entry.id   AF-A0A523NJB5-F1
#
_cell.length_a   1.000
_cell.length_b   1.000
_cell.length_c   1.000
_cell.angle_alpha   90.00
_cell.angle_beta   90.00
_cell.angle_gamma   90.00
#
_symmetry.space_group_name_H-M   'P 1'
#
loop_
_entity.id
_entity.type
_entity.pdbx_description
1 polymer ?
#
loop_
_entity_poly.entity_id
_entity_poly.type
_entity_poly.pdbx_seq_one_letter_code
_entity_poly.pdbx_strand_id
1 'polypeptide(L)'
;MNSSDRETKCVLLASNANGTRVREQLDARGWVAHLSNDPLPALAELCLLDRLDAKRRAWGRPASSLALVVVEPSRWPQLPAMLSAARRYVPTAALWTFDDGRLTPLIVQDDSDNGAAASARTDHTNDAVPRSYELSTTPEAPTAGRDDDSRQITGDEISMLLDGDFRTGEDAEPTKHVDTTGPVGSEDPKSPDKPDTDPEA
;
A
#
# COMPACT_ATOMS: atom_id res chain seq x y z
N MET A 1 12.73 9.28 -27.12
CA MET A 1 11.64 9.80 -26.28
C MET A 1 11.36 8.76 -25.22
N ASN A 2 11.97 8.90 -24.03
CA ASN A 2 11.69 7.99 -22.92
C ASN A 2 10.33 8.37 -22.37
N SER A 3 9.29 7.65 -22.79
CA SER A 3 8.02 7.65 -22.07
C SER A 3 8.36 7.26 -20.65
N SER A 4 8.36 8.24 -19.73
CA SER A 4 8.59 7.97 -18.31
C SER A 4 7.44 7.09 -17.85
N ASP A 5 7.67 5.79 -17.87
CA ASP A 5 6.71 4.78 -17.47
C ASP A 5 6.46 5.03 -15.98
N ARG A 6 5.36 5.72 -15.69
CA ARG A 6 4.99 6.03 -14.31
C ARG A 6 4.43 4.74 -13.74
N GLU A 7 5.25 4.11 -12.91
CA GLU A 7 4.85 2.99 -12.07
C GLU A 7 3.50 3.32 -11.41
N THR A 8 2.52 2.43 -11.62
CA THR A 8 1.22 2.55 -10.97
C THR A 8 1.21 1.61 -9.77
N LYS A 9 1.06 2.18 -8.58
CA LYS A 9 0.91 1.42 -7.35
C LYS A 9 -0.56 1.33 -6.99
N CYS A 10 -1.03 0.14 -6.69
CA CYS A 10 -2.43 -0.06 -6.34
C CYS A 10 -2.61 -0.87 -5.07
N VAL A 11 -3.60 -0.49 -4.29
CA VAL A 11 -4.11 -1.31 -3.19
C VAL A 11 -5.29 -2.10 -3.74
N LEU A 12 -5.25 -3.41 -3.59
CA LEU A 12 -6.26 -4.35 -4.05
C LEU A 12 -7.06 -4.84 -2.84
N LEU A 13 -8.31 -4.36 -2.72
CA LEU A 13 -9.26 -4.87 -1.74
C LEU A 13 -10.01 -6.06 -2.34
N ALA A 14 -9.66 -7.26 -1.91
CA ALA A 14 -10.24 -8.50 -2.42
C ALA A 14 -10.23 -9.58 -1.35
N SER A 15 -11.02 -10.64 -1.54
CA SER A 15 -10.82 -11.87 -0.78
C SER A 15 -9.64 -12.67 -1.33
N ASN A 16 -8.94 -13.42 -0.49
CA ASN A 16 -7.76 -14.21 -0.86
C ASN A 16 -7.92 -15.05 -2.15
N ALA A 17 -9.08 -15.65 -2.38
CA ALA A 17 -9.31 -16.50 -3.56
C ALA A 17 -9.29 -15.71 -4.88
N ASN A 18 -9.92 -14.54 -4.91
CA ASN A 18 -9.98 -13.70 -6.10
C ASN A 18 -8.77 -12.76 -6.21
N GLY A 19 -8.20 -12.37 -5.06
CA GLY A 19 -7.10 -11.41 -4.98
C GLY A 19 -5.87 -11.82 -5.77
N THR A 20 -5.48 -13.10 -5.72
CA THR A 20 -4.28 -13.59 -6.43
C THR A 20 -4.43 -13.47 -7.94
N ARG A 21 -5.58 -13.89 -8.49
CA ARG A 21 -5.85 -13.83 -9.94
C ARG A 21 -5.93 -12.39 -10.44
N VAL A 22 -6.56 -11.50 -9.67
CA VAL A 22 -6.64 -10.07 -10.03
C VAL A 22 -5.26 -9.43 -9.97
N ARG A 23 -4.47 -9.74 -8.94
CA ARG A 23 -3.09 -9.27 -8.84
C ARG A 23 -2.26 -9.66 -10.06
N GLU A 24 -2.28 -10.92 -10.49
CA GLU A 24 -1.55 -11.36 -11.69
C GLU A 24 -1.94 -10.56 -12.95
N GLN A 25 -3.22 -10.21 -13.09
CA GLN A 25 -3.68 -9.38 -14.21
C GLN A 25 -3.24 -7.92 -14.12
N LEU A 26 -3.11 -7.38 -12.91
CA LEU A 26 -2.58 -6.05 -12.66
C LEU A 26 -1.07 -6.02 -12.91
N ASP A 27 -0.35 -7.05 -12.45
CA ASP A 27 1.09 -7.21 -12.70
C ASP A 27 1.39 -7.31 -14.20
N ALA A 28 0.57 -8.05 -14.96
CA ALA A 28 0.66 -8.11 -16.43
C ALA A 28 0.46 -6.75 -17.13
N ARG A 29 -0.14 -5.77 -16.44
CA ARG A 29 -0.30 -4.38 -16.91
C ARG A 29 0.78 -3.45 -16.36
N GLY A 30 1.79 -3.98 -15.66
CA GLY A 30 2.85 -3.20 -15.02
C GLY A 30 2.43 -2.47 -13.76
N TRP A 31 1.31 -2.85 -13.14
CA TRP A 31 0.87 -2.28 -11.87
C TRP A 31 1.47 -3.08 -10.72
N VAL A 32 1.85 -2.41 -9.64
CA VAL A 32 2.36 -3.04 -8.42
C VAL A 32 1.22 -3.10 -7.41
N ALA A 33 0.65 -4.29 -7.22
CA ALA A 33 -0.54 -4.48 -6.40
C ALA A 33 -0.26 -5.04 -5.01
N HIS A 34 -0.76 -4.33 -4.00
CA HIS A 34 -0.75 -4.73 -2.59
C HIS A 34 -2.12 -5.30 -2.21
N LEU A 35 -2.18 -6.60 -1.90
CA LEU A 35 -3.42 -7.28 -1.55
C LEU A 35 -3.80 -7.02 -0.09
N SER A 36 -4.99 -6.49 0.14
CA SER A 36 -5.62 -6.38 1.45
C SER A 36 -6.98 -7.09 1.45
N ASN A 37 -7.29 -7.78 2.54
CA ASN A 37 -8.58 -8.44 2.77
C ASN A 37 -9.51 -7.64 3.68
N ASP A 38 -9.10 -6.44 4.11
CA ASP A 38 -9.87 -5.59 5.02
C ASP A 38 -9.85 -4.14 4.49
N PRO A 39 -11.01 -3.47 4.41
CA PRO A 39 -11.13 -2.07 4.00
C PRO A 39 -10.24 -1.10 4.79
N LEU A 40 -10.11 -1.28 6.11
CA LEU A 40 -9.39 -0.33 6.95
C LEU A 40 -7.87 -0.36 6.71
N PRO A 41 -7.19 -1.51 6.73
CA PRO A 41 -5.79 -1.62 6.30
C PRO A 41 -5.57 -1.16 4.86
N ALA A 42 -6.52 -1.45 3.95
CA ALA A 42 -6.41 -1.03 2.55
C ALA A 42 -6.37 0.51 2.43
N LEU A 43 -7.26 1.21 3.13
CA LEU A 43 -7.27 2.67 3.16
C LEU A 43 -6.01 3.23 3.82
N ALA A 44 -5.55 2.63 4.92
CA ALA A 44 -4.33 3.06 5.61
C ALA A 44 -3.10 2.93 4.69
N GLU A 45 -2.98 1.82 3.96
CA GLU A 45 -1.91 1.60 2.99
C GLU A 45 -1.97 2.62 1.84
N LEU A 46 -3.16 2.90 1.32
CA LEU A 46 -3.35 3.93 0.30
C LEU A 46 -2.88 5.31 0.78
N CYS A 47 -3.20 5.67 2.03
CA CYS A 47 -2.74 6.92 2.65
C CYS A 47 -1.22 6.97 2.81
N LEU A 48 -0.58 5.84 3.15
CA LEU A 48 0.88 5.74 3.26
C LEU A 48 1.56 5.93 1.91
N LEU A 49 1.01 5.35 0.85
CA LEU A 49 1.52 5.50 -0.52
C LEU A 49 1.46 6.96 -0.98
N ASP A 50 0.36 7.67 -0.73
CA ASP A 50 0.24 9.09 -1.09
C ASP A 50 1.23 9.98 -0.32
N ARG A 51 1.41 9.74 0.98
CA ARG A 51 2.44 10.45 1.77
C ARG A 51 3.85 10.19 1.23
N LEU A 52 4.14 8.95 0.84
CA LEU A 52 5.42 8.59 0.25
C LEU A 52 5.63 9.31 -1.08
N ASP A 53 4.60 9.43 -1.92
CA ASP A 53 4.66 10.17 -3.17
C ASP A 53 4.75 11.68 -2.96
N ALA A 54 4.08 12.24 -1.95
CA ALA A 54 4.25 13.64 -1.57
C ALA A 54 5.71 13.92 -1.16
N LYS A 55 6.32 13.01 -0.39
CA LYS A 55 7.75 13.09 -0.05
C LYS A 55 8.61 13.02 -1.32
N ARG A 56 8.38 12.07 -2.22
CA ARG A 56 9.13 11.96 -3.49
C ARG A 56 9.05 13.25 -4.32
N ARG A 57 7.87 13.86 -4.43
CA ARG A 57 7.66 15.15 -5.11
C ARG A 57 8.47 16.28 -4.49
N ALA A 58 8.54 16.35 -3.16
CA ALA A 58 9.36 17.35 -2.46
C ALA A 58 10.87 17.20 -2.77
N TRP A 59 11.32 15.99 -3.11
CA TRP A 59 12.69 15.71 -3.56
C TRP A 59 12.88 15.80 -5.09
N GLY A 60 11.90 16.35 -5.84
CA GLY A 60 11.97 16.47 -7.30
C GLY A 60 11.91 15.14 -8.04
N ARG A 61 11.51 14.05 -7.38
CA ARG A 61 11.37 12.73 -8.00
C ARG A 61 9.96 12.54 -8.58
N PRO A 62 9.81 11.77 -9.67
CA PRO A 62 8.49 11.45 -10.19
C PRO A 62 7.67 10.67 -9.15
N ALA A 63 6.41 11.07 -8.98
CA ALA A 63 5.43 10.33 -8.19
C ALA A 63 4.89 9.15 -9.00
N SER A 64 4.51 8.07 -8.29
CA SER A 64 3.70 7.01 -8.88
C SER A 64 2.26 7.48 -9.12
N SER A 65 1.57 6.78 -10.02
CA SER A 65 0.11 6.84 -10.06
C SER A 65 -0.45 5.94 -8.97
N LEU A 66 -1.45 6.40 -8.23
CA LEU A 66 -2.07 5.64 -7.15
C LEU A 66 -3.46 5.15 -7.56
N ALA A 67 -3.79 3.91 -7.20
CA ALA A 67 -5.12 3.36 -7.42
C ALA A 67 -5.61 2.50 -6.24
N LEU A 68 -6.92 2.53 -6.01
CA LEU A 68 -7.62 1.54 -5.18
C LEU A 68 -8.47 0.69 -6.10
N VAL A 69 -8.25 -0.62 -6.09
CA VAL A 69 -9.01 -1.60 -6.88
C VAL A 69 -9.84 -2.43 -5.92
N VAL A 70 -11.16 -2.41 -6.09
CA VAL A 70 -12.10 -3.16 -5.26
C VAL A 70 -12.67 -4.32 -6.05
N VAL A 71 -12.49 -5.53 -5.53
CA VAL A 71 -13.06 -6.77 -6.07
C VAL A 71 -14.32 -7.10 -5.28
N GLU A 72 -15.40 -7.44 -6.00
CA GLU A 72 -16.72 -7.75 -5.42
C GLU A 72 -17.20 -6.64 -4.45
N PRO A 73 -17.51 -5.41 -4.95
CA PRO A 73 -17.92 -4.28 -4.12
C PRO A 73 -19.03 -4.61 -3.11
N SER A 74 -19.99 -5.46 -3.51
CA SER A 74 -21.14 -5.88 -2.71
C SER A 74 -20.76 -6.65 -1.43
N ARG A 75 -19.54 -7.21 -1.35
CA ARG A 75 -19.05 -7.97 -0.20
C ARG A 75 -18.61 -7.09 0.97
N TRP A 76 -18.46 -5.79 0.75
CA TRP A 76 -17.85 -4.86 1.69
C TRP A 76 -18.88 -3.85 2.21
N PRO A 77 -19.57 -4.11 3.33
CA PRO A 77 -20.59 -3.20 3.84
C PRO A 77 -20.06 -1.79 4.16
N GLN A 78 -18.77 -1.70 4.50
CA GLN A 78 -18.08 -0.45 4.85
C GLN A 78 -17.51 0.28 3.62
N LEU A 79 -17.68 -0.27 2.41
CA LEU A 79 -17.10 0.28 1.19
C LEU A 79 -17.51 1.74 0.93
N PRO A 80 -18.80 2.14 1.03
CA PRO A 80 -19.16 3.54 0.79
C PRO A 80 -18.39 4.52 1.69
N ALA A 81 -18.31 4.23 2.98
CA ALA A 81 -17.55 5.04 3.94
C ALA A 81 -16.05 5.06 3.62
N MET A 82 -15.48 3.92 3.23
CA MET A 82 -14.08 3.84 2.79
C MET A 82 -13.83 4.68 1.52
N LEU A 83 -14.73 4.65 0.53
CA LEU A 83 -14.58 5.41 -0.70
C LEU A 83 -14.69 6.92 -0.45
N SER A 84 -15.63 7.36 0.39
CA SER A 84 -15.71 8.76 0.84
C SER A 84 -14.42 9.18 1.54
N ALA A 85 -13.88 8.32 2.41
CA ALA A 85 -12.62 8.58 3.10
C ALA A 85 -11.42 8.62 2.12
N ALA A 86 -11.35 7.70 1.16
CA ALA A 86 -10.31 7.69 0.13
C ALA A 86 -10.33 8.97 -0.70
N ARG A 87 -11.51 9.46 -1.11
CA ARG A 87 -11.65 10.74 -1.81
C ARG A 87 -11.19 11.92 -0.96
N ARG A 88 -11.53 11.92 0.34
CA ARG A 88 -11.18 12.99 1.26
C ARG A 88 -9.69 13.04 1.58
N TYR A 89 -9.08 11.89 1.85
CA TYR A 89 -7.69 11.81 2.35
C TYR A 89 -6.67 11.57 1.24
N VAL A 90 -7.06 10.94 0.13
CA VAL A 90 -6.19 10.60 -1.00
C VAL A 90 -6.88 10.97 -2.32
N PRO A 91 -7.12 12.26 -2.59
CA PRO A 91 -7.85 12.72 -3.79
C PRO A 91 -7.13 12.38 -5.11
N THR A 92 -5.84 12.10 -5.04
CA THR A 92 -4.97 11.71 -6.17
C THR A 92 -5.18 10.27 -6.62
N ALA A 93 -5.76 9.40 -5.78
CA ALA A 93 -5.95 8.00 -6.10
C ALA A 93 -7.14 7.80 -7.06
N ALA A 94 -6.91 6.99 -8.10
CA ALA A 94 -7.96 6.51 -8.98
C ALA A 94 -8.72 5.34 -8.31
N LEU A 95 -10.04 5.36 -8.37
CA LEU A 95 -10.88 4.31 -7.79
C LEU A 95 -11.41 3.42 -8.91
N TRP A 96 -11.18 2.12 -8.79
CA TRP A 96 -11.56 1.11 -9.77
C TRP A 96 -12.29 -0.03 -9.08
N THR A 97 -13.16 -0.68 -9.84
CA THR A 97 -13.66 -2.01 -9.49
C THR A 97 -13.25 -3.01 -10.55
N PHE A 98 -13.06 -4.25 -10.10
CA PHE A 98 -12.71 -5.36 -10.96
C PHE A 98 -13.82 -6.39 -10.94
N ASP A 99 -14.56 -6.45 -12.04
CA ASP A 99 -15.69 -7.36 -12.25
C ASP A 99 -15.52 -8.06 -13.61
N ASP A 100 -15.77 -9.37 -13.67
CA ASP A 100 -15.73 -10.19 -14.90
C ASP A 100 -14.46 -10.01 -15.76
N GLY A 101 -13.29 -9.89 -15.10
CA GLY A 101 -12.01 -9.74 -15.80
C GLY A 101 -11.74 -8.33 -16.32
N ARG A 102 -12.56 -7.34 -15.95
CA ARG A 102 -12.48 -5.96 -16.44
C ARG A 102 -12.32 -4.97 -15.29
N LEU A 103 -11.41 -4.03 -15.47
CA LEU A 103 -11.30 -2.85 -14.62
C LEU A 103 -12.28 -1.79 -15.12
N THR A 104 -13.20 -1.37 -14.28
CA THR A 104 -14.12 -0.26 -14.55
C THR A 104 -13.95 0.83 -13.50
N PRO A 105 -14.03 2.13 -13.88
CA PRO A 105 -13.93 3.21 -12.91
C PRO A 105 -15.07 3.13 -11.90
N LEU A 106 -14.74 3.23 -10.62
CA LEU A 106 -15.74 3.22 -9.56
C LEU A 106 -16.25 4.65 -9.35
N ILE A 107 -17.50 4.88 -9.79
CA ILE A 107 -18.17 6.17 -9.62
C ILE A 107 -18.77 6.19 -8.22
N VAL A 108 -18.19 7.01 -7.35
CA VAL A 108 -18.76 7.29 -6.03
C VAL A 108 -19.81 8.37 -6.23
N GLN A 109 -21.08 8.08 -5.92
CA GLN A 109 -22.08 9.12 -5.78
C GLN A 109 -21.75 9.86 -4.48
N ASP A 110 -21.28 11.10 -4.61
CA ASP A 110 -21.20 11.99 -3.47
C ASP A 110 -22.63 12.30 -3.04
N ASP A 111 -23.15 11.59 -2.03
CA ASP A 111 -24.36 11.98 -1.29
C ASP A 111 -24.08 13.26 -0.50
N SER A 112 -23.79 14.34 -1.21
CA SER A 112 -23.60 15.68 -0.65
C SER A 112 -24.93 16.34 -0.23
N ASP A 113 -26.06 15.65 -0.37
CA ASP A 113 -27.38 16.18 0.00
C ASP A 113 -27.77 15.97 1.47
N ASN A 114 -26.93 15.32 2.29
CA ASN A 114 -27.19 15.17 3.72
C ASN A 114 -26.17 15.89 4.60
N GLY A 115 -25.86 17.14 4.21
CA GLY A 115 -24.89 17.99 4.88
C GLY A 115 -25.12 19.48 4.64
N ALA A 116 -26.33 19.97 4.91
CA ALA A 116 -26.58 21.38 5.22
C ALA A 116 -25.83 21.78 6.52
N ALA A 117 -24.49 21.78 6.48
CA ALA A 117 -23.58 22.34 7.47
C ALA A 117 -22.10 22.35 6.99
N ALA A 118 -21.82 22.64 5.71
CA ALA A 118 -20.45 23.02 5.29
C ALA A 118 -20.41 23.72 3.92
N SER A 119 -21.36 24.63 3.66
CA SER A 119 -21.18 25.64 2.61
C SER A 119 -21.08 27.01 3.27
N ALA A 120 -20.03 27.19 4.07
CA ALA A 120 -19.46 28.51 4.28
C ALA A 120 -18.47 28.72 3.13
N ARG A 121 -19.03 29.24 2.04
CA ARG A 121 -18.31 29.88 0.95
C ARG A 121 -17.45 31.00 1.55
N THR A 122 -16.15 30.76 1.69
CA THR A 122 -15.17 31.85 1.69
C THR A 122 -14.46 31.84 0.35
N ASP A 123 -14.88 32.79 -0.48
CA ASP A 123 -14.00 33.41 -1.46
C ASP A 123 -12.71 33.81 -0.75
N HIS A 124 -11.63 33.09 -0.99
CA HIS A 124 -10.28 33.56 -0.74
C HIS A 124 -9.54 33.55 -2.07
N THR A 125 -9.78 34.65 -2.77
CA THR A 125 -8.78 35.37 -3.56
C THR A 125 -7.37 35.16 -3.01
N ASN A 126 -6.45 34.88 -3.94
CA ASN A 126 -5.02 35.14 -3.80
C ASN A 126 -4.77 36.40 -2.98
N ASP A 127 -4.24 36.26 -1.77
CA ASP A 127 -3.30 37.23 -1.26
C ASP A 127 -2.28 36.57 -0.33
N ALA A 128 -1.03 36.92 -0.56
CA ALA A 128 0.13 36.38 0.11
C ALA A 128 0.38 37.16 1.40
N VAL A 129 0.07 36.60 2.58
CA VAL A 129 0.57 37.10 3.88
C VAL A 129 0.66 35.93 4.89
N PRO A 130 1.74 35.83 5.70
CA PRO A 130 2.07 34.64 6.47
C PRO A 130 1.19 34.51 7.71
N ARG A 131 0.66 33.31 7.99
CA ARG A 131 0.00 33.04 9.26
C ARG A 131 1.04 32.70 10.33
N SER A 132 1.30 33.69 11.16
CA SER A 132 1.77 33.53 12.53
C SER A 132 0.89 32.51 13.25
N TYR A 133 1.53 31.47 13.77
CA TYR A 133 0.98 30.53 14.73
C TYR A 133 1.16 31.15 16.12
N GLU A 134 0.08 31.57 16.79
CA GLU A 134 0.13 31.73 18.25
C GLU A 134 -0.10 30.35 18.87
N LEU A 135 1.02 29.61 19.01
CA LEU A 135 1.12 28.53 20.00
C LEU A 135 1.19 29.17 21.39
N SER A 136 0.05 29.30 22.06
CA SER A 136 0.02 29.51 23.52
C SER A 136 -0.16 28.17 24.23
N THR A 137 0.89 27.36 24.18
CA THR A 137 1.24 26.36 25.19
C THR A 137 2.75 26.20 25.11
N THR A 138 3.46 27.18 25.67
CA THR A 138 4.90 27.09 25.90
C THR A 138 5.13 25.91 26.84
N PRO A 139 5.80 24.81 26.42
CA PRO A 139 6.33 23.88 27.39
C PRO A 139 7.37 24.65 28.22
N GLU A 140 7.19 24.62 29.53
CA GLU A 140 8.11 25.21 30.49
C GLU A 140 9.51 24.63 30.23
N ALA A 141 10.45 25.50 29.85
CA ALA A 141 11.81 25.09 29.58
C ALA A 141 12.42 24.52 30.87
N PRO A 142 13.10 23.36 30.82
CA PRO A 142 13.89 22.91 31.96
C PRO A 142 14.92 24.00 32.27
N THR A 143 14.79 24.58 33.45
CA THR A 143 15.74 25.54 33.98
C THR A 143 17.13 24.92 33.97
N ALA A 144 18.07 25.64 33.38
CA ALA A 144 19.47 25.26 33.28
C ALA A 144 20.08 25.06 34.68
N GLY A 145 19.96 23.84 35.19
CA GLY A 145 20.91 23.25 36.13
C GLY A 145 22.18 22.95 35.36
N ARG A 146 23.11 23.88 35.45
CA ARG A 146 24.45 23.82 34.87
C ARG A 146 25.30 22.90 35.74
N ASP A 147 25.46 21.67 35.28
CA ASP A 147 26.62 20.79 35.50
C ASP A 147 26.79 20.05 34.15
N ASP A 148 27.42 20.66 33.16
CA ASP A 148 28.85 20.49 32.88
C ASP A 148 29.35 19.05 33.05
N ASP A 149 28.91 18.17 32.15
CA ASP A 149 29.67 16.99 31.73
C ASP A 149 29.17 16.53 30.35
N SER A 150 29.23 17.44 29.38
CA SER A 150 29.14 17.05 27.97
C SER A 150 30.43 16.34 27.61
N ARG A 151 30.46 15.02 27.81
CA ARG A 151 31.41 14.13 27.13
C ARG A 151 31.21 14.32 25.64
N GLN A 152 32.02 15.20 25.05
CA GLN A 152 32.11 15.31 23.61
C GLN A 152 32.53 13.94 23.10
N ILE A 153 31.67 13.33 22.29
CA ILE A 153 31.95 12.04 21.68
C ILE A 153 33.25 12.21 20.88
N THR A 154 34.30 11.53 21.32
CA THR A 154 35.62 11.68 20.73
C THR A 154 35.68 10.96 19.38
N GLY A 155 36.58 11.37 18.49
CA GLY A 155 36.74 10.73 17.18
C GLY A 155 36.97 9.21 17.25
N ASP A 156 37.53 8.72 18.35
CA ASP A 156 37.72 7.30 18.62
C ASP A 156 36.38 6.58 18.91
N GLU A 157 35.44 7.17 19.65
CA GLU A 157 34.09 6.59 19.86
C GLU A 157 33.30 6.51 18.55
N ILE A 158 33.45 7.51 17.68
CA ILE A 158 32.82 7.50 16.36
C ILE A 158 33.44 6.41 15.47
N SER A 159 34.76 6.21 15.57
CA SER A 159 35.45 5.14 14.85
C SER A 159 35.03 3.76 15.36
N MET A 160 34.83 3.57 16.67
CA MET A 160 34.31 2.32 17.25
C MET A 160 32.89 1.97 16.79
N LEU A 161 32.05 2.97 16.46
CA LEU A 161 30.70 2.76 15.93
C LEU A 161 30.68 2.36 14.44
N LEU A 162 31.72 2.76 13.69
CA LEU A 162 31.81 2.52 12.24
C LEU A 162 32.71 1.32 11.89
N ASP A 163 33.73 1.05 12.69
CA ASP A 163 34.56 -0.17 12.65
C ASP A 163 33.94 -1.30 13.49
N GLY A 164 32.67 -1.15 13.89
CA GLY A 164 31.84 -2.23 14.38
C GLY A 164 31.70 -3.27 13.28
N ASP A 165 32.67 -4.18 13.23
CA ASP A 165 32.78 -5.35 12.39
C ASP A 165 31.42 -6.06 12.46
N PHE A 166 30.55 -5.78 11.48
CA PHE A 166 29.41 -6.62 11.14
C PHE A 166 29.99 -7.91 10.55
N ARG A 167 30.75 -8.64 11.37
CA ARG A 167 30.97 -10.06 11.20
C ARG A 167 29.60 -10.70 11.36
N THR A 168 28.92 -10.71 10.22
CA THR A 168 28.05 -11.79 9.79
C THR A 168 28.48 -13.05 10.52
N GLY A 169 27.63 -13.49 11.44
CA GLY A 169 27.75 -14.79 12.07
C GLY A 169 27.63 -15.86 10.99
N GLU A 170 28.74 -16.15 10.32
CA GLU A 170 29.04 -17.42 9.69
C GLU A 170 29.23 -18.44 10.81
N ASP A 171 28.13 -18.87 11.40
CA ASP A 171 28.02 -20.16 12.08
C ASP A 171 26.69 -20.78 11.67
N ALA A 172 26.52 -20.97 10.36
CA ALA A 172 25.56 -21.91 9.83
C ALA A 172 26.15 -23.31 10.02
N GLU A 173 25.71 -24.00 11.07
CA GLU A 173 25.94 -25.43 11.24
C GLU A 173 25.61 -26.19 9.94
N PRO A 174 26.45 -27.14 9.50
CA PRO A 174 26.13 -28.01 8.39
C PRO A 174 25.02 -28.98 8.84
N THR A 175 23.78 -28.67 8.48
CA THR A 175 22.67 -29.61 8.58
C THR A 175 23.00 -30.83 7.72
N LYS A 176 23.23 -31.94 8.41
CA LYS A 176 23.54 -33.25 7.84
C LYS A 176 22.45 -33.62 6.83
N HIS A 177 22.89 -33.85 5.59
CA HIS A 177 22.15 -34.58 4.58
C HIS A 177 21.73 -35.93 5.16
N VAL A 178 20.43 -36.11 5.40
CA VAL A 178 19.84 -37.42 5.64
C VAL A 178 19.30 -37.89 4.29
N ASP A 179 20.09 -38.71 3.61
CA ASP A 179 19.59 -39.57 2.55
C ASP A 179 18.50 -40.49 3.12
N THR A 180 17.25 -40.23 2.75
CA THR A 180 16.17 -41.21 2.87
C THR A 180 15.76 -41.63 1.47
N THR A 181 16.54 -42.54 0.91
CA THR A 181 16.07 -43.48 -0.13
C THR A 181 15.15 -44.50 0.53
N GLY A 182 13.86 -44.45 0.19
CA GLY A 182 12.87 -45.46 0.57
C GLY A 182 11.72 -45.49 -0.44
N PRO A 183 11.33 -46.66 -0.98
CA PRO A 183 10.50 -46.78 -2.18
C PRO A 183 9.00 -46.87 -1.86
N VAL A 184 8.18 -46.19 -2.66
CA VAL A 184 6.73 -46.38 -2.79
C VAL A 184 6.44 -46.09 -4.26
N GLY A 185 6.11 -47.02 -5.14
CA GLY A 185 5.26 -48.19 -4.96
C GLY A 185 3.81 -47.74 -5.19
N SER A 186 3.23 -48.17 -6.32
CA SER A 186 1.79 -48.16 -6.60
C SER A 186 1.19 -46.80 -7.03
N GLU A 187 0.27 -46.68 -7.99
CA GLU A 187 -0.50 -47.62 -8.80
C GLU A 187 -1.17 -46.79 -9.91
N ASP A 188 -1.30 -47.37 -11.11
CA ASP A 188 -2.18 -46.87 -12.18
C ASP A 188 -3.64 -46.75 -11.71
N PRO A 189 -4.36 -45.70 -12.15
CA PRO A 189 -5.77 -45.83 -12.43
C PRO A 189 -6.04 -45.59 -13.92
N LYS A 190 -6.03 -46.70 -14.64
CA LYS A 190 -7.02 -47.12 -15.65
C LYS A 190 -8.10 -46.08 -15.98
N SER A 191 -8.08 -45.63 -17.24
CA SER A 191 -9.20 -44.99 -17.92
C SER A 191 -10.51 -45.78 -17.77
N PRO A 192 -11.64 -45.08 -17.59
CA PRO A 192 -12.90 -45.50 -18.15
C PRO A 192 -13.31 -44.57 -19.31
N ASP A 193 -13.49 -45.26 -20.41
CA ASP A 193 -14.05 -44.93 -21.71
C ASP A 193 -15.53 -44.45 -21.64
N LYS A 194 -15.93 -43.68 -22.67
CA LYS A 194 -17.31 -43.45 -23.22
C LYS A 194 -18.24 -42.36 -22.64
N PRO A 195 -19.29 -41.94 -23.40
CA PRO A 195 -19.60 -42.14 -24.84
C PRO A 195 -19.88 -40.85 -25.63
N ASP A 196 -19.81 -40.99 -26.96
CA ASP A 196 -20.46 -40.15 -27.97
C ASP A 196 -21.91 -39.81 -27.60
N THR A 197 -22.27 -38.54 -27.77
CA THR A 197 -23.67 -38.11 -27.87
C THR A 197 -23.88 -37.57 -29.27
N ASP A 198 -24.56 -38.35 -30.10
CA ASP A 198 -25.06 -37.95 -31.41
C ASP A 198 -26.04 -36.77 -31.30
N PRO A 199 -26.10 -35.90 -32.32
CA PRO A 199 -27.11 -34.86 -32.44
C PRO A 199 -28.40 -35.44 -33.07
N GLU A 200 -29.54 -35.29 -32.38
CA GLU A 200 -30.84 -35.55 -32.99
C GLU A 200 -31.50 -34.23 -33.46
N ALA A 201 -31.83 -34.27 -34.75
CA ALA A 201 -32.91 -33.59 -35.49
C ALA A 201 -32.99 -32.05 -35.55
#